data_AF-A0AAT9H6W7-F1
#
_entry.id   AF-A0AAT9H6W7-F1
#
_cell.length_a   1.000
_cell.length_b   1.000
_cell.length_c   1.000
_cell.angle_alpha   90.00
_cell.angle_beta   90.00
_cell.angle_gamma   90.00
#
_symmetry.space_group_name_H-M   'P 1'
#
loop_
_entity.id
_entity.type
_entity.pdbx_description
1 polymer ?
#
loop_
_entity_poly.entity_id
_entity_poly.type
_entity_poly.pdbx_seq_one_letter_code
_entity_poly.pdbx_strand_id
1 'polypeptide(L)'
;MKIIKTVQIIICLSYSTFFYSQNGNYQNGNDINRTFALNFLNENVLIIKNIAESHKIYNPDIVKIEVELLGNYNSNISFYKFELGKNKIIPLDKKIDITLQMSSCQEYVIAFNIENHKSYRIKGFDTNDLLFLIRDVDKSLYKGKKVKTILKELNDLPTEVDFICIYNSLKKMNFDSECLKDCIDGKKSH
;
A
#
# COMPACT_ATOMS: atom_id res chain seq x y z
N MET A 1 -15.27 46.98 43.36
CA MET A 1 -14.27 46.04 42.80
C MET A 1 -14.86 45.37 41.57
N LYS A 2 -14.39 45.74 40.36
CA LYS A 2 -14.80 45.11 39.10
C LYS A 2 -13.73 44.09 38.70
N ILE A 3 -14.10 42.82 38.64
CA ILE A 3 -13.23 41.74 38.15
C ILE A 3 -13.36 41.72 36.62
N ILE A 4 -12.31 42.18 35.93
CA ILE A 4 -12.18 42.06 34.48
C ILE A 4 -11.68 40.63 34.22
N LYS A 5 -12.53 39.78 33.66
CA LYS A 5 -12.13 38.46 33.15
C LYS A 5 -11.42 38.65 31.81
N THR A 6 -10.12 38.42 31.80
CA THR A 6 -9.29 38.37 30.59
C THR A 6 -9.67 37.13 29.77
N VAL A 7 -10.25 37.33 28.60
CA VAL A 7 -10.54 36.25 27.65
C VAL A 7 -9.27 36.01 26.82
N GLN A 8 -8.60 34.88 27.06
CA GLN A 8 -7.55 34.39 26.17
C GLN A 8 -8.19 33.81 24.92
N ILE A 9 -8.03 34.50 23.79
CA ILE A 9 -8.38 33.99 22.46
C ILE A 9 -7.25 33.05 22.04
N ILE A 10 -7.55 31.74 22.03
CA ILE A 10 -6.67 30.73 21.45
C ILE A 10 -6.82 30.82 19.94
N ILE A 11 -5.82 31.36 19.27
CA ILE A 11 -5.71 31.35 17.80
C ILE A 11 -5.20 29.95 17.41
N CYS A 12 -6.10 29.07 17.00
CA CYS A 12 -5.72 27.83 16.33
C CYS A 12 -5.18 28.17 14.92
N LEU A 13 -3.86 28.15 14.78
CA LEU A 13 -3.19 28.10 13.48
C LEU A 13 -3.45 26.71 12.87
N SER A 14 -4.47 26.59 12.02
CA SER A 14 -4.63 25.41 11.19
C SER A 14 -3.55 25.42 10.11
N TYR A 15 -2.56 24.54 10.25
CA TYR A 15 -1.62 24.22 9.18
C TYR A 15 -2.41 23.63 8.02
N SER A 16 -2.51 24.38 6.93
CA SER A 16 -2.99 23.88 5.64
C SER A 16 -1.95 22.90 5.09
N THR A 17 -2.23 21.61 5.18
CA THR A 17 -1.52 20.60 4.40
C THR A 17 -1.86 20.84 2.93
N PHE A 18 -0.90 21.39 2.18
CA PHE A 18 -0.99 21.52 0.73
C PHE A 18 -0.96 20.13 0.10
N PHE A 19 -2.13 19.63 -0.31
CA PHE A 19 -2.22 18.49 -1.22
C PHE A 19 -1.90 18.98 -2.63
N TYR A 20 -0.66 18.79 -3.08
CA TYR A 20 -0.33 18.90 -4.49
C TYR A 20 -0.83 17.64 -5.21
N SER A 21 -1.93 17.78 -5.95
CA SER A 21 -2.34 16.83 -6.99
C SER A 21 -1.80 17.34 -8.32
N GLN A 22 -0.78 16.68 -8.86
CA GLN A 22 -0.30 16.92 -10.23
C GLN A 22 -0.76 15.79 -11.15
N ASN A 23 -1.62 16.14 -12.10
CA ASN A 23 -1.91 15.37 -13.30
C ASN A 23 -0.72 15.48 -14.26
N GLY A 24 -0.26 14.37 -14.83
CA GLY A 24 0.69 14.40 -15.95
C GLY A 24 1.30 13.06 -16.32
N ASN A 25 0.74 12.43 -17.37
CA ASN A 25 1.36 11.43 -18.26
C ASN A 25 2.31 10.40 -17.62
N TYR A 26 1.73 9.27 -17.19
CA TYR A 26 2.42 8.19 -16.51
C TYR A 26 2.86 7.07 -17.47
N GLN A 27 4.15 6.80 -17.49
CA GLN A 27 4.66 5.51 -17.95
C GLN A 27 4.39 4.48 -16.86
N ASN A 28 3.88 3.29 -17.22
CA ASN A 28 3.43 2.22 -16.29
C ASN A 28 4.37 1.91 -15.10
N GLY A 29 5.68 2.14 -15.21
CA GLY A 29 6.62 1.96 -14.11
C GLY A 29 6.57 3.05 -13.03
N ASN A 30 6.09 4.26 -13.36
CA ASN A 30 6.02 5.38 -12.43
C ASN A 30 4.79 5.28 -11.52
N ASP A 31 3.68 4.73 -12.02
CA ASP A 31 2.44 4.55 -11.24
C ASP A 31 2.58 3.50 -10.14
N ILE A 32 3.21 2.36 -10.44
CA ILE A 32 3.34 1.29 -9.45
C ILE A 32 4.32 1.66 -8.33
N ASN A 33 5.44 2.30 -8.66
CA ASN A 33 6.41 2.77 -7.67
C ASN A 33 5.77 3.78 -6.73
N ARG A 34 5.04 4.75 -7.29
CA ARG A 34 4.27 5.73 -6.54
C ARG A 34 3.19 5.08 -5.68
N THR A 35 2.53 4.04 -6.19
CA THR A 35 1.53 3.27 -5.45
C THR A 35 2.13 2.58 -4.22
N PHE A 36 3.26 1.89 -4.36
CA PHE A 36 3.95 1.31 -3.19
C PHE A 36 4.40 2.39 -2.21
N ALA A 37 4.98 3.49 -2.69
CA ALA A 37 5.45 4.57 -1.84
C ALA A 37 4.30 5.19 -1.04
N LEU A 38 3.16 5.42 -1.69
CA LEU A 38 1.97 5.96 -1.03
C LEU A 38 1.44 5.00 0.05
N ASN A 39 1.30 3.71 -0.26
CA ASN A 39 0.82 2.73 0.72
C ASN A 39 1.80 2.59 1.89
N PHE A 40 3.11 2.56 1.63
CA PHE A 40 4.11 2.49 2.70
C PHE A 40 4.14 3.73 3.59
N LEU A 41 3.93 4.92 3.02
CA LEU A 41 3.80 6.16 3.80
C LEU A 41 2.53 6.16 4.66
N ASN A 42 1.40 5.72 4.09
CA ASN A 42 0.11 5.67 4.78
C ASN A 42 0.13 4.68 5.96
N GLU A 43 0.81 3.54 5.80
CA GLU A 43 0.91 2.49 6.82
C GLU A 43 2.18 2.64 7.69
N ASN A 44 2.86 3.79 7.61
CA ASN A 44 4.11 4.10 8.34
C ASN A 44 5.26 3.09 8.15
N VAL A 45 5.19 2.20 7.15
CA VAL A 45 6.28 1.31 6.74
C VAL A 45 7.48 2.14 6.28
N LEU A 46 7.22 3.22 5.53
CA LEU A 46 8.22 4.15 5.04
C LEU A 46 8.11 5.48 5.78
N ILE A 47 9.21 5.94 6.36
CA ILE A 47 9.34 7.28 6.92
C ILE A 47 10.38 8.03 6.12
N ILE A 48 9.99 9.17 5.59
CA ILE A 48 10.89 10.09 4.90
C ILE A 48 11.04 11.35 5.75
N LYS A 49 12.29 11.79 5.95
CA LYS A 49 12.61 13.03 6.67
C LYS A 49 13.56 13.88 5.86
N ASN A 50 13.49 15.19 6.04
CA ASN A 50 14.58 16.05 5.59
C ASN A 50 15.76 15.90 6.56
N ILE A 51 16.98 15.85 6.06
CA ILE A 51 18.18 15.75 6.89
C ILE A 51 18.38 17.04 7.71
N ALA A 52 18.06 18.19 7.12
CA ALA A 52 18.19 19.50 7.78
C ALA A 52 17.04 19.80 8.74
N GLU A 53 15.87 19.22 8.49
CA GLU A 53 14.65 19.48 9.26
C GLU A 53 14.03 18.15 9.69
N SER A 54 13.91 17.90 10.99
CA SER A 54 13.40 16.64 11.56
C SER A 54 11.92 16.35 11.26
N HIS A 55 11.29 17.09 10.35
CA HIS A 55 9.90 16.92 9.95
C HIS A 55 9.72 15.75 8.97
N LYS A 56 8.63 15.01 9.16
CA LYS A 56 8.22 13.93 8.24
C LYS A 56 7.72 14.54 6.92
N ILE A 57 8.10 13.93 5.81
CA ILE A 57 7.63 14.28 4.48
C ILE A 57 6.64 13.21 4.00
N TYR A 58 5.44 13.64 3.60
CA TYR A 58 4.40 12.79 3.02
C TYR A 58 4.29 13.04 1.51
N ASN A 59 5.34 12.69 0.77
CA ASN A 59 5.35 12.76 -0.68
C ASN A 59 5.87 11.44 -1.25
N PRO A 60 5.07 10.66 -2.01
CA PRO A 60 5.55 9.43 -2.62
C PRO A 60 6.52 9.68 -3.80
N ASP A 61 6.50 10.88 -4.39
CA ASP A 61 7.22 11.19 -5.64
C ASP A 61 8.70 11.53 -5.41
N ILE A 62 9.18 11.54 -4.15
CA ILE A 62 10.58 11.81 -3.79
C ILE A 62 11.38 10.53 -3.55
N VAL A 63 10.76 9.37 -3.73
CA VAL A 63 11.42 8.06 -3.63
C VAL A 63 11.11 7.22 -4.86
N LYS A 64 12.06 6.38 -5.22
CA LYS A 64 11.86 5.29 -6.19
C LYS A 64 11.89 3.97 -5.44
N ILE A 65 10.88 3.13 -5.65
CA ILE A 65 10.81 1.80 -5.07
C ILE A 65 11.02 0.79 -6.20
N GLU A 66 11.98 -0.11 -6.04
CA GLU A 66 12.19 -1.23 -6.95
C GLU A 66 11.27 -2.38 -6.56
N VAL A 67 10.42 -2.83 -7.46
CA VAL A 67 9.45 -3.92 -7.22
C VAL A 67 9.64 -5.05 -8.24
N GLU A 68 9.26 -6.26 -7.84
CA GLU A 68 9.30 -7.45 -8.67
C GLU A 68 7.93 -7.74 -9.27
N LEU A 69 7.83 -7.98 -10.58
CA LEU A 69 6.60 -8.45 -11.22
C LEU A 69 6.46 -9.96 -10.97
N LEU A 70 5.40 -10.38 -10.28
CA LEU A 70 5.11 -11.79 -10.03
C LEU A 70 4.37 -12.45 -11.18
N GLY A 71 3.48 -11.71 -11.84
CA GLY A 71 2.67 -12.25 -12.92
C GLY A 71 1.51 -11.35 -13.28
N ASN A 72 0.75 -11.77 -14.28
CA ASN A 72 -0.41 -11.04 -14.76
C ASN A 72 -1.64 -11.94 -14.71
N TYR A 73 -2.73 -11.40 -14.18
CA TYR A 73 -4.06 -11.96 -14.33
C TYR A 73 -4.74 -11.31 -15.52
N ASN A 74 -4.94 -12.08 -16.58
CA ASN A 74 -5.27 -11.57 -17.92
C ASN A 74 -4.22 -10.54 -18.39
N SER A 75 -4.57 -9.70 -19.37
CA SER A 75 -3.69 -8.63 -19.87
C SER A 75 -3.67 -7.38 -19.00
N ASN A 76 -4.59 -7.24 -18.04
CA ASN A 76 -4.93 -5.93 -17.46
C ASN A 76 -4.62 -5.80 -15.97
N ILE A 77 -4.32 -6.89 -15.26
CA ILE A 77 -3.98 -6.86 -13.83
C ILE A 77 -2.61 -7.49 -13.65
N SER A 78 -1.68 -6.72 -13.10
CA SER A 78 -0.32 -7.14 -12.81
C SER A 78 -0.10 -7.22 -11.31
N PHE A 79 0.57 -8.27 -10.84
CA PHE A 79 0.91 -8.47 -9.43
C PHE A 79 2.35 -8.12 -9.19
N TYR A 80 2.60 -7.24 -8.23
CA TYR A 80 3.93 -6.75 -7.89
C TYR A 80 4.26 -7.07 -6.43
N LYS A 81 5.53 -7.41 -6.18
CA LYS A 81 6.08 -7.72 -4.86
C LYS A 81 7.16 -6.72 -4.47
N PHE A 82 7.15 -6.32 -3.21
CA PHE A 82 8.29 -5.71 -2.54
C PHE A 82 8.67 -6.59 -1.34
N GLU A 83 9.93 -7.01 -1.28
CA GLU A 83 10.49 -7.84 -0.23
C GLU A 83 11.59 -7.07 0.52
N LEU A 84 11.45 -6.93 1.85
CA LEU A 84 12.42 -6.20 2.67
C LEU A 84 13.78 -6.88 2.61
N GLY A 85 14.83 -6.07 2.42
CA GLY A 85 16.21 -6.56 2.33
C GLY A 85 16.60 -7.06 0.93
N LYS A 86 15.64 -7.40 0.07
CA LYS A 86 15.88 -7.74 -1.35
C LYS A 86 15.63 -6.53 -2.25
N ASN A 87 14.47 -5.91 -2.14
CA ASN A 87 14.08 -4.75 -2.92
C ASN A 87 14.63 -3.45 -2.31
N LYS A 88 14.87 -2.44 -3.15
CA LYS A 88 15.48 -1.17 -2.75
C LYS A 88 14.47 -0.03 -2.78
N ILE A 89 14.63 0.87 -1.81
CA ILE A 89 14.02 2.20 -1.84
C ILE A 89 15.15 3.21 -2.00
N ILE A 90 15.07 4.01 -3.06
CA ILE A 90 16.12 4.93 -3.46
C ILE A 90 15.58 6.36 -3.27
N PRO A 91 16.21 7.19 -2.43
CA PRO A 91 15.87 8.60 -2.35
C PRO A 91 16.23 9.31 -3.65
N LEU A 92 15.33 10.16 -4.16
CA LEU A 92 15.60 10.96 -5.36
C LEU A 92 16.34 12.27 -5.06
N ASP A 93 16.37 12.69 -3.79
CA ASP A 93 17.15 13.82 -3.30
C ASP A 93 18.14 13.34 -2.23
N LYS A 94 19.37 13.85 -2.24
CA LYS A 94 20.39 13.55 -1.21
C LYS A 94 20.08 14.21 0.13
N LYS A 95 19.16 15.17 0.17
CA LYS A 95 18.73 15.88 1.39
C LYS A 95 17.66 15.14 2.18
N ILE A 96 17.17 14.01 1.68
CA ILE A 96 16.18 13.20 2.39
C ILE A 96 16.83 11.96 2.98
N ASP A 97 16.40 11.63 4.19
CA ASP A 97 16.70 10.38 4.85
C ASP A 97 15.47 9.48 4.78
N ILE A 98 15.72 8.19 4.59
CA ILE A 98 14.69 7.16 4.46
C ILE A 98 14.89 6.14 5.56
N THR A 99 13.87 5.97 6.38
CA THR A 99 13.81 4.89 7.36
C THR A 99 12.68 3.95 6.98
N LEU A 100 13.00 2.67 6.78
CA LEU A 100 12.01 1.61 6.80
C LEU A 100 11.74 1.23 8.25
N GLN A 101 10.51 1.43 8.72
CA GLN A 101 10.10 0.81 9.96
C GLN A 101 10.06 -0.69 9.73
N MET A 102 10.77 -1.45 10.56
CA MET A 102 10.67 -2.90 10.54
C MET A 102 9.25 -3.27 10.97
N SER A 103 8.36 -3.46 10.00
CA SER A 103 7.17 -4.26 10.20
C SER A 103 7.61 -5.70 10.39
N SER A 104 6.79 -6.57 10.98
CA SER A 104 7.11 -8.00 10.90
C SER A 104 6.88 -8.57 9.47
N CYS A 105 6.51 -7.72 8.50
CA CYS A 105 6.33 -8.14 7.12
C CYS A 105 7.69 -8.22 6.49
N GLN A 106 7.95 -9.34 5.84
CA GLN A 106 9.08 -9.46 4.94
C GLN A 106 8.66 -9.17 3.50
N GLU A 107 7.35 -9.18 3.20
CA GLU A 107 6.84 -9.07 1.84
C GLU A 107 5.53 -8.28 1.78
N TYR A 108 5.41 -7.49 0.71
CA TYR A 108 4.22 -6.72 0.36
C TYR A 108 3.81 -7.05 -1.06
N VAL A 109 2.53 -7.34 -1.29
CA VAL A 109 2.00 -7.65 -2.62
C VAL A 109 0.85 -6.73 -2.96
N ILE A 110 0.94 -6.09 -4.14
CA ILE A 110 -0.11 -5.25 -4.70
C ILE A 110 -0.52 -5.82 -6.06
N ALA A 111 -1.81 -5.92 -6.30
CA ALA A 111 -2.35 -6.07 -7.65
C ALA A 111 -2.63 -4.68 -8.23
N PHE A 112 -2.22 -4.43 -9.47
CA PHE A 112 -2.39 -3.15 -10.15
C PHE A 112 -3.09 -3.36 -11.48
N ASN A 113 -4.21 -2.67 -11.67
CA ASN A 113 -4.93 -2.66 -12.93
C ASN A 113 -4.34 -1.57 -13.84
N ILE A 114 -3.71 -1.99 -14.93
CA ILE A 114 -2.98 -1.09 -15.84
C ILE A 114 -3.90 -0.22 -16.71
N GLU A 115 -5.18 -0.57 -16.85
CA GLU A 115 -6.12 0.20 -17.67
C GLU A 115 -6.74 1.36 -16.91
N ASN A 116 -7.03 1.17 -15.61
CA ASN A 116 -7.71 2.17 -14.79
C ASN A 116 -6.89 2.67 -13.60
N HIS A 117 -5.62 2.26 -13.51
CA HIS A 117 -4.65 2.64 -12.48
C HIS A 117 -5.10 2.37 -11.04
N LYS A 118 -6.07 1.46 -10.83
CA LYS A 118 -6.46 1.02 -9.49
C LYS A 118 -5.45 0.02 -8.94
N SER A 119 -5.16 0.15 -7.65
CA SER A 119 -4.36 -0.80 -6.90
C SER A 119 -5.18 -1.50 -5.83
N TYR A 120 -4.77 -2.72 -5.49
CA TYR A 120 -5.40 -3.56 -4.48
C TYR A 120 -4.30 -4.15 -3.60
N ARG A 121 -4.35 -3.92 -2.29
CA ARG A 121 -3.41 -4.48 -1.32
C ARG A 121 -3.76 -5.94 -1.05
N ILE A 122 -2.82 -6.84 -1.32
CA ILE A 122 -3.07 -8.29 -1.30
C ILE A 122 -2.38 -8.97 -0.12
N LYS A 123 -1.17 -8.53 0.25
CA LYS A 123 -0.38 -9.14 1.33
C LYS A 123 0.52 -8.08 1.98
N GLY A 124 0.70 -8.16 3.29
CA GLY A 124 1.64 -7.35 4.05
C GLY A 124 1.13 -5.97 4.46
N PHE A 125 -0.11 -5.64 4.14
CA PHE A 125 -0.72 -4.35 4.49
C PHE A 125 -1.80 -4.56 5.56
N ASP A 126 -2.08 -3.53 6.37
CA ASP A 126 -3.09 -3.57 7.46
C ASP A 126 -4.52 -3.89 6.96
N THR A 127 -4.75 -3.86 5.65
CA THR A 127 -6.03 -4.22 5.06
C THR A 127 -5.83 -4.98 3.75
N ASN A 128 -6.79 -5.87 3.46
CA ASN A 128 -6.77 -6.72 2.28
C ASN A 128 -7.91 -6.37 1.33
N ASP A 129 -7.57 -6.05 0.08
CA ASP A 129 -8.49 -5.57 -0.94
C ASP A 129 -8.95 -6.68 -1.92
N LEU A 130 -8.71 -7.97 -1.61
CA LEU A 130 -9.03 -9.09 -2.52
C LEU A 130 -10.52 -9.11 -2.94
N LEU A 131 -11.45 -8.81 -2.04
CA LEU A 131 -12.88 -8.79 -2.39
C LEU A 131 -13.21 -7.69 -3.42
N PHE A 132 -12.52 -6.54 -3.34
CA PHE A 132 -12.68 -5.46 -4.32
C PHE A 132 -12.04 -5.83 -5.66
N LEU A 133 -10.87 -6.49 -5.64
CA LEU A 133 -10.23 -7.02 -6.85
C LEU A 133 -11.16 -8.00 -7.57
N ILE A 134 -11.69 -9.00 -6.87
CA ILE A 134 -12.59 -10.02 -7.45
C ILE A 134 -13.84 -9.36 -8.04
N ARG A 135 -14.45 -8.41 -7.34
CA ARG A 135 -15.62 -7.67 -7.82
C ARG A 135 -15.31 -6.90 -9.11
N ASP A 136 -14.16 -6.23 -9.16
CA ASP A 136 -13.77 -5.42 -10.31
C ASP A 136 -13.39 -6.32 -11.52
N VAL A 137 -12.78 -7.49 -11.28
CA VAL A 137 -12.57 -8.55 -12.29
C VAL A 137 -13.88 -9.09 -12.84
N ASP A 138 -14.84 -9.39 -11.96
CA ASP A 138 -16.14 -9.92 -12.36
C ASP A 138 -16.90 -8.93 -13.27
N LYS A 139 -16.84 -7.63 -12.93
CA LYS A 139 -17.42 -6.55 -13.71
C LYS A 139 -16.73 -6.32 -15.05
N SER A 140 -15.39 -6.41 -15.12
CA SER A 140 -14.64 -6.07 -16.33
C SER A 140 -14.76 -7.13 -17.43
N LEU A 141 -15.01 -8.39 -17.07
CA LEU A 141 -15.02 -9.50 -18.04
C LEU A 141 -16.34 -9.67 -18.82
N TYR A 142 -17.30 -8.73 -18.72
CA TYR A 142 -18.58 -8.68 -19.45
C TYR A 142 -19.47 -9.96 -19.39
N LYS A 143 -19.05 -11.02 -18.69
CA LYS A 143 -19.68 -12.35 -18.69
C LYS A 143 -19.86 -12.99 -17.31
N GLY A 144 -19.67 -12.25 -16.22
CA GLY A 144 -20.00 -12.72 -14.86
C GLY A 144 -19.24 -13.99 -14.47
N LYS A 145 -17.90 -13.95 -14.42
CA LYS A 145 -17.12 -15.12 -14.03
C LYS A 145 -17.47 -15.47 -12.58
N LYS A 146 -17.80 -16.75 -12.33
CA LYS A 146 -18.01 -17.22 -10.95
C LYS A 146 -16.76 -16.94 -10.11
N VAL A 147 -16.95 -16.42 -8.90
CA VAL A 147 -15.86 -16.15 -7.94
C VAL A 147 -14.92 -17.34 -7.77
N LYS A 148 -15.46 -18.57 -7.71
CA LYS A 148 -14.66 -19.80 -7.63
C LYS A 148 -13.68 -19.95 -8.80
N THR A 149 -14.07 -19.55 -10.00
CA THR A 149 -13.22 -19.59 -11.19
C THR A 149 -12.12 -18.54 -11.09
N ILE A 150 -12.48 -17.30 -10.71
CA ILE A 150 -11.50 -16.22 -10.52
C ILE A 150 -10.45 -16.63 -9.49
N LEU A 151 -10.88 -17.14 -8.33
CA LEU A 151 -9.97 -17.59 -7.26
C LEU A 151 -9.04 -18.72 -7.71
N LYS A 152 -9.57 -19.68 -8.48
CA LYS A 152 -8.73 -20.75 -9.03
C LYS A 152 -7.64 -20.18 -9.94
N GLU A 153 -8.03 -19.35 -10.89
CA GLU A 153 -7.09 -18.74 -11.84
C GLU A 153 -6.06 -17.83 -11.14
N LEU A 154 -6.45 -17.12 -10.08
CA LEU A 154 -5.52 -16.34 -9.26
C LEU A 154 -4.51 -17.22 -8.52
N ASN A 155 -4.96 -18.34 -7.93
CA ASN A 155 -4.07 -19.31 -7.27
C ASN A 155 -3.16 -20.07 -8.25
N ASP A 156 -3.52 -20.14 -9.51
CA ASP A 156 -2.69 -20.75 -10.56
C ASP A 156 -1.55 -19.81 -11.02
N LEU A 157 -1.56 -18.53 -10.61
CA LEU A 157 -0.46 -17.60 -10.87
C LEU A 157 0.78 -18.03 -10.07
N PRO A 158 2.00 -17.77 -10.59
CA PRO A 158 3.25 -18.04 -9.88
C PRO A 158 3.50 -17.00 -8.78
N THR A 159 2.55 -16.87 -7.86
CA THR A 159 2.61 -16.01 -6.69
C THR A 159 2.60 -16.87 -5.43
N GLU A 160 3.33 -16.45 -4.40
CA GLU A 160 3.28 -17.10 -3.08
C GLU A 160 2.04 -16.68 -2.25
N VAL A 161 0.99 -16.19 -2.91
CA VAL A 161 -0.23 -15.71 -2.28
C VAL A 161 -1.30 -16.80 -2.33
N ASP A 162 -1.82 -17.20 -1.17
CA ASP A 162 -2.97 -18.10 -1.09
C ASP A 162 -4.29 -17.32 -1.14
N PHE A 163 -4.76 -16.97 -2.35
CA PHE A 163 -5.99 -16.22 -2.55
C PHE A 163 -7.23 -16.98 -2.06
N ILE A 164 -7.22 -18.31 -2.10
CA ILE A 164 -8.32 -19.14 -1.58
C ILE A 164 -8.42 -18.98 -0.06
N CYS A 165 -7.30 -19.05 0.66
CA CYS A 165 -7.29 -18.81 2.10
C CYS A 165 -7.77 -17.39 2.43
N ILE A 166 -7.17 -16.37 1.81
CA ILE A 166 -7.53 -14.95 2.01
C ILE A 166 -9.03 -14.75 1.81
N TYR A 167 -9.59 -15.23 0.69
CA TYR A 167 -11.01 -15.09 0.39
C TYR A 167 -11.90 -15.75 1.44
N ASN A 168 -11.57 -16.97 1.85
CA ASN A 168 -12.34 -17.71 2.84
C ASN A 168 -12.30 -17.02 4.21
N SER A 169 -11.15 -16.48 4.60
CA SER A 169 -10.97 -15.76 5.85
C SER A 169 -11.74 -14.45 5.86
N LEU A 170 -11.66 -13.64 4.78
CA LEU A 170 -12.43 -12.40 4.65
C LEU A 170 -13.93 -12.67 4.68
N LYS A 171 -14.40 -13.70 3.96
CA LYS A 171 -15.82 -14.07 3.92
C LYS A 171 -16.35 -14.50 5.30
N LYS A 172 -15.51 -15.16 6.10
CA LYS A 172 -15.85 -15.62 7.46
C LYS A 172 -15.55 -14.58 8.54
N MET A 173 -15.03 -13.41 8.18
CA MET A 173 -14.52 -12.40 9.11
C MET A 173 -13.47 -12.96 10.09
N ASN A 174 -12.68 -13.94 9.65
CA ASN A 174 -11.62 -14.56 10.45
C ASN A 174 -10.28 -13.84 10.22
N PHE A 175 -10.15 -12.65 10.82
CA PHE A 175 -8.96 -11.79 10.63
C PHE A 175 -7.69 -12.35 11.29
N ASP A 176 -7.82 -13.30 12.22
CA ASP A 176 -6.68 -13.98 12.87
C ASP A 176 -6.06 -15.09 12.01
N SER A 177 -6.62 -15.38 10.83
CA SER A 177 -6.12 -16.45 9.95
C SER A 177 -4.70 -16.16 9.46
N GLU A 178 -3.83 -17.15 9.41
CA GLU A 178 -2.42 -16.99 9.03
C GLU A 178 -2.21 -16.30 7.67
N CYS A 179 -3.07 -16.56 6.69
CA CYS A 179 -3.01 -15.91 5.37
C CYS A 179 -3.48 -14.45 5.34
N LEU A 180 -4.19 -14.00 6.37
CA LEU A 180 -4.56 -12.60 6.59
C LEU A 180 -3.73 -11.92 7.66
N LYS A 181 -3.01 -12.69 8.50
CA LYS A 181 -2.31 -12.14 9.65
C LYS A 181 -1.43 -11.00 9.15
N ASP A 182 -1.86 -9.80 9.52
CA ASP A 182 -1.07 -8.61 9.38
C ASP A 182 0.22 -8.85 10.13
N CYS A 183 1.25 -8.15 9.70
CA CYS A 183 2.57 -8.36 10.25
C CYS A 183 2.74 -7.65 11.60
N ILE A 184 1.85 -7.98 12.52
CA ILE A 184 1.84 -7.58 13.91
C ILE A 184 1.82 -8.87 14.74
N ASP A 185 2.81 -9.73 14.51
CA ASP A 185 3.33 -10.61 15.54
C ASP A 185 4.83 -10.65 15.32
N GLY A 186 5.51 -9.66 15.92
CA GLY A 186 6.96 -9.63 15.96
C GLY A 186 7.46 -11.00 16.40
N LYS A 187 8.26 -11.65 15.56
CA LYS A 187 9.13 -12.71 16.04
C LYS A 187 9.90 -12.10 17.19
N LYS A 188 9.60 -12.53 18.43
CA LYS A 188 10.42 -12.23 19.59
C LYS A 188 11.84 -12.63 19.20
N SER A 189 12.72 -11.65 19.05
CA SER A 189 14.15 -11.87 18.98
C SER A 189 14.51 -12.57 20.28
N HIS A 190 14.88 -13.85 20.17
CA HIS A 190 15.63 -14.56 21.21
C HIS A 190 17.10 -14.14 21.12
#